data_AF-A0A0A2HT53-F1
#
_entry.id   AF-A0A0A2HT53-F1
#
_cell.length_a   1.000
_cell.length_b   1.000
_cell.length_c   1.000
_cell.angle_alpha   90.00
_cell.angle_beta   90.00
_cell.angle_gamma   90.00
#
_symmetry.space_group_name_H-M   'P 1'
#
loop_
_entity.id
_entity.type
_entity.pdbx_description
1 polymer ?
#
loop_
_entity_poly.entity_id
_entity_poly.type
_entity_poly.pdbx_seq_one_letter_code
_entity_poly.pdbx_strand_id
1 'polypeptide(L)'
;MEEKIVMKKSLSMLVIGILLFSGAWLRAAEEQKAAEEYDEDTYGPLAPVIWEKPVKSVVFEHKNHTRGAGLECDSCHDELFPMEAGASAEKEDFTMETLYNGGYCGACHDGDTAFASNKRCTVCHIGVRGQARLSGSSDAAAEHGAKK
;
A
#
# COMPACT_ATOMS: atom_id res chain seq x y z
N MET A 1 -9.06 -57.70 -11.62
CA MET A 1 -7.84 -56.84 -11.63
C MET A 1 -8.19 -55.34 -11.67
N GLU A 2 -9.44 -54.99 -12.03
CA GLU A 2 -9.89 -53.61 -12.24
C GLU A 2 -10.21 -52.84 -10.95
N GLU A 3 -10.76 -53.46 -9.90
CA GLU A 3 -11.04 -52.77 -8.62
C GLU A 3 -9.79 -52.20 -7.92
N LYS A 4 -8.66 -52.92 -8.00
CA LYS A 4 -7.39 -52.44 -7.42
C LYS A 4 -6.85 -51.19 -8.13
N ILE A 5 -7.20 -51.02 -9.40
CA ILE A 5 -6.78 -49.86 -10.22
C ILE A 5 -7.67 -48.64 -9.90
N VAL A 6 -8.96 -48.84 -9.68
CA VAL A 6 -9.89 -47.77 -9.27
C VAL A 6 -9.53 -47.20 -7.91
N MET A 7 -9.23 -48.05 -6.93
CA MET A 7 -8.90 -47.60 -5.57
C MET A 7 -7.56 -46.86 -5.50
N LYS A 8 -6.55 -47.25 -6.30
CA LYS A 8 -5.25 -46.55 -6.37
C LYS A 8 -5.36 -45.18 -7.05
N LYS A 9 -6.22 -45.03 -8.06
CA LYS A 9 -6.52 -43.74 -8.71
C LYS A 9 -7.32 -42.81 -7.79
N SER A 10 -8.28 -43.36 -7.06
CA SER A 10 -9.08 -42.60 -6.08
C SER A 10 -8.21 -42.14 -4.89
N LEU A 11 -7.34 -43.02 -4.38
CA LEU A 11 -6.38 -42.67 -3.32
C LEU A 11 -5.35 -41.62 -3.79
N SER A 12 -4.87 -41.72 -5.03
CA SER A 12 -3.93 -40.73 -5.57
C SER A 12 -4.57 -39.35 -5.77
N MET A 13 -5.83 -39.26 -6.19
CA MET A 13 -6.53 -37.97 -6.29
C MET A 13 -6.86 -37.38 -4.92
N LEU A 14 -7.17 -38.21 -3.93
CA LEU A 14 -7.40 -37.75 -2.55
C LEU A 14 -6.13 -37.15 -1.94
N VAL A 15 -4.96 -37.77 -2.14
CA VAL A 15 -3.67 -37.28 -1.62
C VAL A 15 -3.26 -35.96 -2.27
N ILE A 16 -3.48 -35.80 -3.58
CA ILE A 16 -3.19 -34.53 -4.28
C ILE A 16 -4.15 -33.42 -3.79
N GLY A 17 -5.43 -33.74 -3.58
CA GLY A 17 -6.40 -32.79 -3.04
C GLY A 17 -6.04 -32.30 -1.64
N ILE A 18 -5.58 -33.20 -0.76
CA ILE A 18 -5.13 -32.85 0.61
C ILE A 18 -3.88 -31.97 0.56
N LEU A 19 -2.89 -32.28 -0.27
CA LEU A 19 -1.67 -31.48 -0.39
C LEU A 19 -1.96 -30.05 -0.88
N LEU A 20 -2.87 -29.89 -1.85
CA LEU A 20 -3.27 -28.58 -2.34
C LEU A 20 -4.09 -27.79 -1.30
N PHE A 21 -4.99 -28.44 -0.57
CA PHE A 21 -5.74 -27.80 0.51
C PHE A 21 -4.83 -27.38 1.67
N SER A 22 -3.90 -28.23 2.11
CA SER A 22 -2.92 -27.88 3.15
C SER A 22 -2.02 -26.72 2.74
N GLY A 23 -1.64 -26.64 1.46
CA GLY A 23 -0.86 -25.51 0.94
C GLY A 23 -1.60 -24.17 1.02
N ALA A 24 -2.91 -24.14 0.76
CA ALA A 24 -3.72 -22.94 0.89
C ALA A 24 -3.90 -22.49 2.35
N TRP A 25 -4.10 -23.43 3.27
CA TRP A 25 -4.21 -23.14 4.70
C TRP A 25 -2.89 -22.61 5.29
N LEU A 26 -1.74 -23.18 4.91
CA LEU A 26 -0.44 -22.69 5.36
C LEU A 26 -0.17 -21.25 4.88
N ARG A 27 -0.53 -20.95 3.63
CA ARG A 27 -0.36 -19.61 3.05
C ARG A 27 -1.25 -18.57 3.74
N ALA A 28 -2.49 -18.93 4.09
CA ALA A 28 -3.39 -18.07 4.85
C ALA A 28 -2.87 -17.80 6.27
N ALA A 29 -2.28 -18.80 6.94
CA ALA A 29 -1.69 -18.63 8.26
C ALA A 29 -0.45 -17.71 8.26
N GLU A 30 0.36 -17.75 7.19
CA GLU A 30 1.53 -16.89 7.03
C GLU A 30 1.13 -15.41 6.83
N GLU A 31 0.10 -15.16 6.02
CA GLU A 31 -0.43 -13.83 5.78
C GLU A 31 -1.12 -13.26 7.04
N GLN A 32 -1.79 -14.11 7.83
CA GLN A 32 -2.35 -13.72 9.12
C GLN A 32 -1.26 -13.37 10.14
N LYS A 33 -0.17 -14.15 10.19
CA LYS A 33 0.96 -13.89 11.10
C LYS A 33 1.69 -12.59 10.76
N ALA A 34 1.87 -12.29 9.48
CA ALA A 34 2.51 -11.05 9.04
C ALA A 34 1.71 -9.78 9.40
N ALA A 35 0.39 -9.92 9.60
CA ALA A 35 -0.50 -8.84 10.03
C ALA A 35 -0.51 -8.63 11.55
N GLU A 36 -0.37 -9.68 12.36
CA GLU A 36 -0.19 -9.56 13.84
C GLU A 36 1.19 -9.01 14.24
N GLU A 37 2.18 -9.03 13.34
CA GLU A 37 3.56 -8.60 13.62
C GLU A 37 3.84 -7.11 13.29
N TYR A 38 2.85 -6.33 12.87
CA TYR A 38 3.09 -4.91 12.59
C TYR A 38 3.11 -4.07 13.86
N ASP A 39 4.29 -3.56 14.21
CA ASP A 39 4.49 -2.65 15.33
C ASP A 39 4.45 -1.18 14.86
N GLU A 40 3.39 -0.45 15.21
CA GLU A 40 3.24 0.97 14.84
C GLU A 40 4.26 1.87 15.54
N ASP A 41 4.81 1.47 16.69
CA ASP A 41 5.83 2.27 17.40
C ASP A 41 7.17 2.22 16.66
N THR A 42 7.47 1.09 16.00
CA THR A 42 8.68 0.90 15.20
C THR A 42 8.51 1.44 13.77
N TYR A 43 7.37 1.19 13.14
CA TYR A 43 7.18 1.45 11.70
C TYR A 43 6.27 2.64 11.39
N GLY A 44 5.70 3.29 12.40
CA GLY A 44 4.71 4.35 12.24
C GLY A 44 3.30 3.83 11.94
N PRO A 45 2.31 4.73 11.87
CA PRO A 45 0.90 4.37 11.72
C PRO A 45 0.63 3.50 10.50
N LEU A 46 -0.15 2.43 10.67
CA LEU A 46 -0.53 1.56 9.56
C LEU A 46 -1.53 2.23 8.61
N ALA A 47 -2.37 3.12 9.15
CA ALA A 47 -3.33 3.88 8.36
C ALA A 47 -2.62 4.87 7.40
N PRO A 48 -3.04 4.94 6.13
CA PRO A 48 -2.44 5.88 5.19
C PRO A 48 -2.75 7.33 5.57
N VAL A 49 -1.79 8.22 5.36
CA VAL A 49 -2.03 9.66 5.36
C VAL A 49 -2.62 10.04 4.01
N ILE A 50 -3.78 10.68 4.01
CA ILE A 50 -4.43 11.20 2.80
C ILE A 50 -4.42 12.72 2.85
N TRP A 51 -3.70 13.34 1.92
CA TRP A 51 -3.66 14.79 1.79
C TRP A 51 -4.88 15.27 0.99
N GLU A 52 -5.60 16.24 1.56
CA GLU A 52 -6.79 16.86 0.96
C GLU A 52 -6.49 18.19 0.25
N LYS A 53 -5.31 18.76 0.50
CA LYS A 53 -4.81 19.99 -0.12
C LYS A 53 -3.29 19.92 -0.31
N PRO A 54 -2.72 20.68 -1.28
CA PRO A 54 -3.39 21.55 -2.25
C PRO A 54 -4.20 20.79 -3.31
N VAL A 55 -3.99 19.47 -3.45
CA VAL A 55 -4.76 18.60 -4.32
C VAL A 55 -5.35 17.47 -3.49
N LYS A 56 -6.61 17.10 -3.77
CA LYS A 56 -7.29 16.02 -3.06
C LYS A 56 -6.73 14.65 -3.39
N SER A 57 -6.78 13.76 -2.42
CA SER A 57 -6.50 12.33 -2.57
C SER A 57 -5.05 12.05 -3.00
N VAL A 58 -4.09 12.63 -2.27
CA VAL A 58 -2.69 12.20 -2.34
C VAL A 58 -2.41 11.25 -1.18
N VAL A 59 -1.92 10.04 -1.46
CA VAL A 59 -1.68 9.01 -0.45
C VAL A 59 -0.21 8.92 -0.06
N PHE A 60 0.04 8.72 1.23
CA PHE A 60 1.31 8.32 1.80
C PHE A 60 1.12 7.17 2.79
N GLU A 61 2.02 6.18 2.76
CA GLU A 61 1.95 4.98 3.60
C GLU A 61 3.28 4.79 4.35
N HIS A 62 3.27 4.92 5.68
CA HIS A 62 4.48 4.73 6.51
C HIS A 62 5.09 3.35 6.28
N LYS A 63 4.28 2.28 6.33
CA LYS A 63 4.71 0.89 6.13
C LYS A 63 5.61 0.69 4.91
N ASN A 64 5.34 1.36 3.79
CA ASN A 64 6.15 1.20 2.57
C ASN A 64 7.52 1.89 2.69
N HIS A 65 7.61 2.96 3.47
CA HIS A 65 8.82 3.74 3.66
C HIS A 65 9.67 3.19 4.81
N THR A 66 9.05 2.85 5.94
CA THR A 66 9.74 2.30 7.11
C THR A 66 10.03 0.82 6.94
N ARG A 67 9.02 -0.05 7.09
CA ARG A 67 9.21 -1.51 6.97
C ARG A 67 9.64 -1.93 5.56
N GLY A 68 9.13 -1.26 4.53
CA GLY A 68 9.38 -1.59 3.13
C GLY A 68 10.75 -1.14 2.62
N ALA A 69 11.14 0.12 2.89
CA ALA A 69 12.38 0.70 2.40
C ALA A 69 13.48 0.81 3.47
N GLY A 70 13.19 0.50 4.72
CA GLY A 70 14.14 0.53 5.83
C GLY A 70 14.47 1.94 6.32
N LEU A 71 13.58 2.92 6.11
CA LEU A 71 13.80 4.28 6.58
C LEU A 71 13.43 4.41 8.07
N GLU A 72 14.29 5.10 8.80
CA GLU A 72 14.08 5.43 10.21
C GLU A 72 13.21 6.69 10.34
N CYS A 73 12.58 6.89 11.51
CA CYS A 73 11.66 8.00 11.75
C CYS A 73 12.30 9.37 11.50
N ASP A 74 13.58 9.51 11.88
CA ASP A 74 14.38 10.73 11.75
C ASP A 74 14.81 11.06 10.31
N SER A 75 14.68 10.09 9.39
CA SER A 75 14.93 10.31 7.96
C SER A 75 13.86 11.21 7.33
N CYS A 76 12.71 11.38 8.00
CA CYS A 76 11.60 12.22 7.56
C CYS A 76 11.24 13.30 8.59
N HIS A 77 11.31 12.98 9.88
CA HIS A 77 10.82 13.82 10.95
C HIS A 77 11.94 14.45 11.79
N ASP A 78 11.83 15.71 12.20
CA ASP A 78 10.81 16.72 11.82
C ASP A 78 11.24 17.61 10.65
N GLU A 79 12.39 17.31 10.04
CA GLU A 79 13.01 18.14 8.99
C GLU A 79 12.16 18.25 7.72
N LEU A 80 11.73 17.12 7.14
CA LEU A 80 10.93 17.12 5.92
C LEU A 80 9.43 17.25 6.22
N PHE A 81 8.98 16.60 7.29
CA PHE A 81 7.57 16.58 7.70
C PHE A 81 7.44 16.74 9.21
N PRO A 82 6.49 17.54 9.71
CA PRO A 82 6.09 17.49 11.11
C PRO A 82 5.45 16.14 11.45
N MET A 83 5.57 15.69 12.71
CA MET A 83 4.83 14.52 13.23
C MET A 83 3.35 14.86 13.52
N GLU A 84 2.69 15.50 12.56
CA GLU A 84 1.28 15.88 12.61
C GLU A 84 0.68 15.72 11.21
N ALA A 85 -0.31 14.83 11.08
CA ALA A 85 -0.94 14.55 9.79
C ALA A 85 -1.61 15.81 9.22
N GLY A 86 -1.28 16.15 7.97
CA GLY A 86 -1.83 17.33 7.31
C GLY A 86 -1.08 18.65 7.58
N ALA A 87 -0.17 18.70 8.56
CA ALA A 87 0.51 19.95 8.92
C ALA A 87 1.34 20.56 7.77
N SER A 88 2.04 19.74 6.98
CA SER A 88 2.76 20.26 5.79
C SER A 88 1.83 20.89 4.76
N ALA A 89 0.56 20.49 4.71
CA ALA A 89 -0.42 21.04 3.77
C ALA A 89 -0.82 22.49 4.08
N GLU A 90 -0.49 22.98 5.28
CA GLU A 90 -0.66 24.37 5.68
C GLU A 90 0.47 25.27 5.16
N LYS A 91 1.60 24.69 4.76
CA LYS A 91 2.75 25.45 4.27
C LYS A 91 2.56 25.85 2.81
N GLU A 92 2.82 27.10 2.48
CA GLU A 92 2.68 27.65 1.12
C GLU A 92 3.63 26.98 0.11
N ASP A 93 4.76 26.47 0.58
CA ASP A 93 5.77 25.80 -0.22
C ASP A 93 5.51 24.30 -0.41
N PHE A 94 4.41 23.73 0.12
CA PHE A 94 4.05 22.33 -0.10
C PHE A 94 3.47 22.11 -1.50
N THR A 95 4.33 22.22 -2.50
CA THR A 95 4.00 22.19 -3.93
C THR A 95 4.90 21.22 -4.69
N MET A 96 4.44 20.76 -5.87
CA MET A 96 5.26 19.91 -6.75
C MET A 96 6.57 20.59 -7.17
N GLU A 97 6.59 21.92 -7.29
CA GLU A 97 7.82 22.65 -7.61
C GLU A 97 8.87 22.47 -6.52
N THR A 98 8.48 22.59 -5.25
CA THR A 98 9.36 22.32 -4.12
C THR A 98 9.83 20.86 -4.09
N LEU A 99 8.95 19.92 -4.42
CA LEU A 99 9.34 18.51 -4.57
C LEU A 99 10.40 18.34 -5.67
N TYR A 100 10.25 18.99 -6.82
CA TYR A 100 11.26 18.92 -7.88
C TYR A 100 12.59 19.55 -7.51
N ASN A 101 12.60 20.44 -6.51
CA ASN A 101 13.79 21.07 -5.95
C ASN A 101 14.34 20.34 -4.71
N GLY A 102 13.86 19.11 -4.42
CA GLY A 102 14.39 18.26 -3.35
C GLY A 102 13.73 18.44 -1.98
N GLY A 103 12.62 19.17 -1.89
CA GLY A 103 11.85 19.27 -0.65
C GLY A 103 10.80 18.16 -0.50
N TYR A 104 10.34 17.94 0.73
CA TYR A 104 9.25 17.00 1.05
C TYR A 104 9.48 15.61 0.43
N CYS A 105 8.49 15.08 -0.30
CA CYS A 105 8.60 13.77 -0.97
C CYS A 105 9.78 13.73 -1.96
N GLY A 106 10.11 14.87 -2.56
CA GLY A 106 11.15 15.00 -3.56
C GLY A 106 12.57 14.91 -3.02
N ALA A 107 12.76 14.97 -1.70
CA ALA A 107 14.06 14.72 -1.07
C ALA A 107 14.59 13.31 -1.39
N CYS A 108 13.69 12.35 -1.60
CA CYS A 108 14.02 10.98 -2.01
C CYS A 108 13.39 10.60 -3.35
N HIS A 109 12.24 11.16 -3.74
CA HIS A 109 11.63 10.95 -5.06
C HIS A 109 12.26 11.88 -6.12
N ASP A 110 13.58 11.79 -6.23
CA ASP A 110 14.48 12.61 -7.07
C ASP A 110 14.79 11.96 -8.44
N GLY A 111 14.64 10.63 -8.55
CA GLY A 111 14.98 9.84 -9.73
C GLY A 111 16.21 8.95 -9.57
N ASP A 112 16.98 9.13 -8.50
CA ASP A 112 18.15 8.31 -8.13
C ASP A 112 17.85 7.46 -6.87
N THR A 113 17.41 8.10 -5.79
CA THR A 113 17.09 7.44 -4.52
C THR A 113 15.79 6.63 -4.63
N ALA A 114 14.78 7.22 -5.25
CA ALA A 114 13.52 6.58 -5.61
C ALA A 114 13.01 7.10 -6.95
N PHE A 115 11.86 6.60 -7.43
CA PHE A 115 11.30 7.10 -8.67
C PHE A 115 11.04 8.61 -8.59
N ALA A 116 11.37 9.35 -9.66
CA ALA A 116 11.21 10.79 -9.69
C ALA A 116 9.74 11.21 -9.57
N SER A 117 9.49 12.23 -8.75
CA SER A 117 8.15 12.81 -8.48
C SER A 117 7.43 13.31 -9.74
N ASN A 118 8.16 13.57 -10.82
CA ASN A 118 7.61 14.07 -12.09
C ASN A 118 7.28 12.96 -13.12
N LYS A 119 7.38 11.67 -12.77
CA LYS A 119 7.16 10.55 -13.73
C LYS A 119 5.92 9.71 -13.44
N ARG A 120 5.61 9.43 -12.17
CA ARG A 120 4.60 8.42 -11.78
C ARG A 120 3.48 9.04 -10.95
N CYS A 121 2.84 10.09 -11.47
CA CYS A 121 1.89 10.93 -10.73
C CYS A 121 0.78 10.14 -10.02
N THR A 122 0.25 9.09 -10.66
CA THR A 122 -0.87 8.30 -10.15
C THR A 122 -0.50 7.34 -9.01
N VAL A 123 0.79 7.22 -8.66
CA VAL A 123 1.22 6.44 -7.49
C VAL A 123 0.81 7.16 -6.20
N CYS A 124 0.97 8.49 -6.19
CA CYS A 124 0.59 9.31 -5.04
C CYS A 124 -0.79 9.94 -5.25
N HIS A 125 -1.06 10.50 -6.44
CA HIS A 125 -2.33 11.18 -6.76
C HIS A 125 -3.38 10.18 -7.24
N ILE A 126 -4.04 9.52 -6.29
CA ILE A 126 -5.00 8.45 -6.57
C ILE A 126 -6.39 8.96 -6.97
N GLY A 127 -6.64 10.25 -6.76
CA GLY A 127 -7.92 10.91 -7.03
C GLY A 127 -9.07 10.39 -6.16
N VAL A 128 -10.23 11.04 -6.26
CA VAL A 128 -11.41 10.72 -5.43
C VAL A 128 -11.86 9.27 -5.54
N ARG A 129 -11.70 8.66 -6.72
CA ARG A 129 -12.03 7.24 -6.94
C ARG A 129 -11.02 6.31 -6.28
N GLY A 130 -9.74 6.70 -6.26
CA GLY A 130 -8.71 5.96 -5.54
C GLY A 130 -8.94 6.00 -4.03
N GLN A 131 -9.21 7.19 -3.49
CA GLN A 131 -9.51 7.36 -2.07
C GLN A 131 -10.76 6.60 -1.65
N ALA A 132 -11.85 6.64 -2.42
CA ALA A 132 -13.06 5.87 -2.14
C ALA A 132 -12.80 4.36 -2.04
N ARG A 133 -11.89 3.83 -2.89
CA ARG A 133 -11.45 2.43 -2.83
C ARG A 133 -10.64 2.12 -1.57
N LEU A 134 -9.74 3.02 -1.17
CA LEU A 134 -8.97 2.87 0.07
C LEU A 134 -9.85 2.93 1.32
N SER A 135 -10.88 3.79 1.32
CA SER A 135 -11.79 3.94 2.46
C SER A 135 -12.92 2.91 2.50
N GLY A 136 -12.94 1.91 1.61
CA GLY A 136 -13.97 0.88 1.56
C GLY A 136 -15.35 1.37 1.10
N SER A 137 -15.45 2.54 0.46
CA SER A 137 -16.71 3.05 -0.09
C SER A 137 -16.94 2.45 -1.49
N SER A 138 -17.47 1.22 -1.53
CA SER A 138 -17.75 0.50 -2.78
C SER A 138 -18.93 1.05 -3.60
N ASP A 139 -19.73 1.97 -3.05
CA ASP A 139 -21.04 2.29 -3.64
C ASP A 139 -21.04 3.55 -4.52
N ALA A 140 -20.01 4.41 -4.46
CA ALA A 140 -19.95 5.64 -5.25
C ALA A 140 -19.38 5.47 -6.67
N ALA A 141 -18.75 4.33 -6.97
CA ALA A 141 -18.10 4.12 -8.26
C ALA A 141 -19.06 3.74 -9.40
N ALA A 142 -20.26 3.23 -9.08
CA ALA A 142 -21.20 2.70 -10.06
C ALA A 142 -22.05 3.77 -10.79
N GLU A 143 -22.26 4.96 -10.21
CA GLU A 143 -23.24 5.91 -10.75
C GLU A 143 -22.71 6.97 -11.72
N HIS A 144 -21.40 7.04 -11.96
CA HIS A 144 -20.81 8.08 -12.83
C HIS A 144 -20.18 7.55 -14.13
N GLY A 145 -20.42 6.28 -14.47
CA GLY A 145 -19.94 5.67 -15.73
C GLY A 145 -21.00 5.58 -16.84
N ALA A 146 -22.26 5.94 -16.58
CA ALA A 146 -23.35 5.77 -17.54
C ALA A 146 -23.91 7.11 -18.02
N LYS A 147 -23.10 7.95 -18.69
CA LYS A 147 -23.63 8.97 -19.62
C LYS A 147 -22.74 9.17 -20.85
N LYS A 148 -23.32 8.70 -21.96
CA LYS A 148 -23.10 8.97 -23.38
C LYS A 148 -22.10 8.11 -24.14
#